data_AF-U9SFI6-F1
#
_entry.id   AF-U9SFI6-F1
#
_cell.length_a   1.000
_cell.length_b   1.000
_cell.length_c   1.000
_cell.angle_alpha   90.00
_cell.angle_beta   90.00
_cell.angle_gamma   90.00
#
_symmetry.space_group_name_H-M   'P 1'
#
loop_
_entity.id
_entity.type
_entity.pdbx_description
1 polymer ?
#
loop_
_entity_poly.entity_id
_entity_poly.type
_entity_poly.pdbx_seq_one_letter_code
_entity_poly.pdbx_strand_id
1 'polypeptide(L)'
;MSDSNTFLGDLPELSYEIINYLKNDFSTLYSCILVNRLWCRLAIPLLWKNPFSNPTRNYSFIEIYLNNLNDDFKTKLNEYEIINISLFSKNIMFNYLKFLRYLNIEKFISSVEQWLADVASINTKSLYNSEQDFKDFRSLVLMSLFKIFIENEVNLDTLEIKTSSTNYNSDILELILKNQNFIHNVKNLKLHIDDNNDCANNYTSLYLS
;
A
#
# COMPACT_ATOMS: atom_id res chain seq x y z
N MET A 1 27.77 -27.25 29.56
CA MET A 1 26.77 -26.18 29.77
C MET A 1 25.85 -26.18 28.59
N SER A 2 24.82 -26.99 28.70
CA SER A 2 23.76 -27.16 27.72
C SER A 2 22.50 -26.62 28.38
N ASP A 3 22.13 -25.39 28.05
CA ASP A 3 20.78 -24.90 28.32
C ASP A 3 20.23 -24.30 27.04
N SER A 4 19.33 -25.08 26.47
CA SER A 4 18.48 -24.85 25.32
C SER A 4 17.57 -23.64 25.54
N ASN A 5 17.80 -22.56 24.81
CA ASN A 5 16.82 -21.48 24.62
C ASN A 5 15.86 -21.74 23.44
N THR A 6 15.66 -23.00 23.05
CA THR A 6 14.76 -23.43 21.98
C THR A 6 13.29 -23.54 22.38
N PHE A 7 12.89 -23.13 23.59
CA PHE A 7 11.52 -23.37 24.07
C PHE A 7 10.44 -22.47 23.43
N LEU A 8 10.83 -21.33 22.83
CA LEU A 8 9.90 -20.44 22.13
C LEU A 8 9.55 -20.91 20.70
N GLY A 9 10.27 -21.92 20.18
CA GLY A 9 9.92 -22.57 18.92
C GLY A 9 8.69 -23.49 19.02
N ASP A 10 8.35 -23.93 20.24
CA ASP A 10 7.39 -25.02 20.48
C ASP A 10 5.97 -24.55 20.84
N LEU A 11 5.73 -23.24 20.96
CA LEU A 11 4.39 -22.65 21.18
C LEU A 11 4.07 -21.57 20.12
N PRO A 12 3.69 -21.99 18.90
CA PRO A 12 3.26 -21.08 17.84
C PRO A 12 2.11 -20.17 18.27
N GLU A 13 1.20 -20.65 19.13
CA GLU A 13 0.06 -19.87 19.62
C GLU A 13 0.52 -18.66 20.46
N LEU A 14 1.46 -18.86 21.40
CA LEU A 14 1.98 -17.77 22.22
C LEU A 14 2.74 -16.75 21.37
N SER A 15 3.52 -17.21 20.40
CA SER A 15 4.20 -16.31 19.46
C SER A 15 3.20 -15.48 18.65
N TYR A 16 2.08 -16.07 18.23
CA TYR A 16 1.02 -15.36 17.53
C TYR A 16 0.37 -14.28 18.41
N GLU A 17 0.03 -14.61 19.65
CA GLU A 17 -0.58 -13.65 20.58
C GLU A 17 0.32 -12.45 20.84
N ILE A 18 1.61 -12.69 21.10
CA ILE A 18 2.61 -11.63 21.31
C ILE A 18 2.69 -10.72 20.07
N ILE A 19 2.86 -11.30 18.88
CA ILE A 19 2.99 -10.53 17.64
C ILE A 19 1.69 -9.77 17.32
N ASN A 20 0.53 -10.35 17.58
CA ASN A 20 -0.77 -9.70 17.36
C ASN A 20 -1.01 -8.52 18.32
N TYR A 21 -0.46 -8.57 19.54
CA TYR A 21 -0.48 -7.42 20.45
C TYR A 21 0.28 -6.22 19.87
N LEU A 22 1.30 -6.48 19.05
CA LEU A 22 2.13 -5.46 18.40
C LEU A 22 1.56 -4.94 17.07
N LYS A 23 0.35 -5.34 16.66
CA LYS A 23 -0.23 -5.04 15.32
C LYS A 23 -0.24 -3.56 14.91
N ASN A 24 -0.17 -2.62 15.86
CA ASN A 24 -0.15 -1.18 15.59
C ASN A 24 1.23 -0.54 15.79
N ASP A 25 2.21 -1.28 16.29
CA ASP A 25 3.59 -0.83 16.47
C ASP A 25 4.45 -1.32 15.31
N PHE A 26 4.44 -0.53 14.22
CA PHE A 26 5.19 -0.84 13.00
C PHE A 26 6.68 -1.01 13.27
N SER A 27 7.27 -0.17 14.14
CA SER A 27 8.70 -0.23 14.45
C SER A 27 9.07 -1.58 15.07
N THR A 28 8.31 -1.99 16.08
CA THR A 28 8.56 -3.28 16.74
C THR A 28 8.28 -4.46 15.81
N LEU A 29 7.23 -4.39 14.99
CA LEU A 29 6.94 -5.42 13.98
C LEU A 29 8.08 -5.57 12.96
N TYR A 30 8.72 -4.47 12.54
CA TYR A 30 9.92 -4.54 11.69
C TYR A 30 11.08 -5.26 12.38
N SER A 31 11.31 -4.99 13.67
CA SER A 31 12.28 -5.74 14.46
C SER A 31 11.93 -7.23 14.54
N CYS A 32 10.65 -7.58 14.71
CA CYS A 32 10.18 -8.97 14.77
C CYS A 32 10.50 -9.76 13.49
N ILE A 33 10.45 -9.12 12.30
CA ILE A 33 10.80 -9.78 11.03
C ILE A 33 12.23 -10.33 11.04
N LEU A 34 13.13 -9.66 11.76
CA LEU A 34 14.56 -9.98 11.78
C LEU A 34 14.92 -11.03 12.84
N VAL A 35 14.00 -11.40 13.73
CA VAL A 35 14.26 -12.32 14.85
C VAL A 35 14.48 -13.75 14.35
N ASN A 36 13.47 -14.33 13.68
CA ASN A 36 13.54 -15.67 13.09
C ASN A 36 12.43 -15.88 12.05
N ARG A 37 12.43 -17.03 11.37
CA ARG A 37 11.45 -17.37 10.32
C ARG A 37 10.00 -17.38 10.81
N LEU A 38 9.74 -17.84 12.04
CA LEU A 38 8.38 -17.87 12.60
C LEU A 38 7.86 -16.44 12.81
N TRP A 39 8.64 -15.61 13.48
CA TRP A 39 8.27 -14.22 13.78
C TRP A 39 8.12 -13.39 12.51
N CYS A 40 8.98 -13.61 11.51
CA CYS A 40 8.84 -13.04 10.16
C CYS A 40 7.48 -13.39 9.53
N ARG A 41 7.11 -14.68 9.51
CA ARG A 41 5.83 -15.14 8.92
C ARG A 41 4.61 -14.57 9.64
N LEU A 42 4.71 -14.27 10.93
CA LEU A 42 3.62 -13.70 11.73
C LEU A 42 3.53 -12.17 11.61
N ALA A 43 4.67 -11.47 11.57
CA ALA A 43 4.73 -10.01 11.53
C ALA A 43 4.41 -9.43 10.14
N ILE A 44 4.82 -10.13 9.06
CA ILE A 44 4.61 -9.67 7.68
C ILE A 44 3.12 -9.41 7.37
N PRO A 45 2.17 -10.34 7.63
CA PRO A 45 0.75 -10.07 7.41
C PRO A 45 0.21 -8.85 8.17
N LEU A 46 0.75 -8.54 9.35
CA LEU A 46 0.31 -7.38 10.14
C LEU A 46 0.83 -6.07 9.54
N LEU A 47 2.11 -6.02 9.17
CA LEU A 47 2.71 -4.85 8.51
C LEU A 47 2.05 -4.52 7.18
N TRP A 48 1.74 -5.56 6.41
CA TRP A 48 1.14 -5.44 5.08
C TRP A 48 -0.39 -5.35 5.10
N LYS A 49 -0.99 -5.35 6.29
CA LYS A 49 -2.43 -5.11 6.46
C LYS A 49 -2.83 -3.71 5.98
N ASN A 50 -1.99 -2.71 6.27
CA ASN A 50 -2.21 -1.30 5.95
C ASN A 50 -0.85 -0.59 5.69
N PRO A 51 -0.14 -0.91 4.60
CA PRO A 51 1.21 -0.41 4.36
C PRO A 51 1.24 1.10 4.13
N PHE A 52 0.17 1.68 3.57
CA PHE A 52 0.04 3.11 3.29
C PHE A 52 -0.13 3.99 4.54
N SER A 53 -0.37 3.39 5.71
CA SER A 53 -0.43 4.11 6.99
C SER A 53 0.87 4.02 7.79
N ASN A 54 1.92 3.42 7.24
CA ASN A 54 3.18 3.24 7.94
C ASN A 54 3.88 4.59 8.20
N PRO A 55 4.13 4.96 9.47
CA PRO A 55 4.76 6.23 9.81
C PRO A 55 6.26 6.30 9.47
N THR A 56 6.92 5.18 9.17
CA THR A 56 8.38 5.17 8.92
C THR A 56 8.78 5.84 7.61
N ARG A 57 7.81 6.24 6.76
CA ARG A 57 8.03 6.87 5.45
C ARG A 57 8.93 6.06 4.52
N ASN A 58 9.03 4.75 4.75
CA ASN A 58 9.71 3.86 3.82
C ASN A 58 8.71 3.40 2.76
N TYR A 59 8.73 4.02 1.59
CA TYR A 59 7.82 3.73 0.50
C TYR A 59 8.31 2.64 -0.48
N SER A 60 9.40 1.94 -0.16
CA SER A 60 9.91 0.82 -0.97
C SER A 60 8.89 -0.33 -1.13
N PHE A 61 7.84 -0.37 -0.32
CA PHE A 61 6.75 -1.33 -0.51
C PHE A 61 5.98 -1.11 -1.83
N ILE A 62 6.01 0.10 -2.40
CA ILE A 62 5.43 0.39 -3.72
C ILE A 62 6.16 -0.39 -4.80
N GLU A 63 7.49 -0.48 -4.70
CA GLU A 63 8.32 -1.25 -5.63
C GLU A 63 7.95 -2.73 -5.62
N ILE A 64 7.61 -3.26 -4.44
CA ILE A 64 7.16 -4.65 -4.28
C ILE A 64 5.82 -4.87 -4.99
N TYR A 65 4.88 -3.91 -4.91
CA TYR A 65 3.64 -3.99 -5.68
C TYR A 65 3.88 -3.88 -7.19
N LEU A 66 4.70 -2.91 -7.62
CA LEU A 66 5.05 -2.71 -9.03
C LEU A 66 5.78 -3.93 -9.63
N ASN A 67 6.53 -4.70 -8.84
CA ASN A 67 7.18 -5.91 -9.33
C ASN A 67 6.17 -6.99 -9.79
N ASN A 68 4.95 -6.96 -9.25
CA ASN A 68 3.86 -7.86 -9.67
C ASN A 68 3.14 -7.38 -10.95
N LEU A 69 3.59 -6.29 -11.58
CA LEU A 69 3.06 -5.85 -12.87
C LEU A 69 3.35 -6.85 -13.98
N ASN A 70 2.44 -6.90 -14.96
CA ASN A 70 2.69 -7.57 -16.23
C ASN A 70 3.85 -6.89 -16.99
N ASP A 71 4.40 -7.60 -17.98
CA ASP A 71 5.58 -7.13 -18.71
C ASP A 71 5.29 -5.86 -19.52
N ASP A 72 4.06 -5.68 -20.02
CA ASP A 72 3.63 -4.49 -20.78
C ASP A 72 3.61 -3.20 -19.95
N PHE A 73 3.27 -3.28 -18.66
CA PHE A 73 3.33 -2.13 -17.76
C PHE A 73 4.77 -1.84 -17.34
N LYS A 74 5.58 -2.89 -17.18
CA LYS A 74 7.01 -2.74 -16.87
C LYS A 74 7.76 -2.07 -18.02
N THR A 75 7.46 -2.42 -19.27
CA THR A 75 8.08 -1.76 -20.44
C THR A 75 7.73 -0.28 -20.49
N LYS A 76 6.46 0.08 -20.32
CA LYS A 76 6.02 1.49 -20.25
C LYS A 76 6.68 2.27 -19.10
N LEU A 77 6.82 1.66 -17.92
CA LEU A 77 7.53 2.30 -16.81
C LEU A 77 9.03 2.47 -17.08
N ASN A 78 9.64 1.50 -17.77
CA ASN A 78 11.05 1.55 -18.18
C ASN A 78 11.32 2.62 -19.26
N GLU A 79 10.34 2.96 -20.11
CA GLU A 79 10.48 4.03 -21.11
C GLU A 79 10.81 5.38 -20.49
N TYR A 80 10.37 5.62 -19.25
CA TYR A 80 10.72 6.83 -18.54
C TYR A 80 12.19 6.83 -18.04
N GLU A 81 12.93 5.71 -18.13
CA GLU A 81 14.27 5.51 -17.54
C GLU A 81 14.37 5.78 -16.02
N ILE A 82 13.23 6.01 -15.35
CA ILE A 82 13.16 6.45 -13.95
C ILE A 82 13.43 5.29 -13.00
N ILE A 83 12.89 4.13 -13.33
CA ILE A 83 12.86 3.00 -12.43
C ILE A 83 13.69 1.89 -13.04
N ASN A 84 14.82 1.57 -12.43
CA ASN A 84 15.53 0.34 -12.80
C ASN A 84 14.76 -0.85 -12.24
N ILE A 85 13.68 -1.25 -12.92
CA ILE A 85 12.78 -2.35 -12.52
C ILE A 85 13.56 -3.66 -12.32
N SER A 86 14.74 -3.81 -12.95
CA SER A 86 15.62 -4.96 -12.72
C SER A 86 16.07 -5.12 -11.26
N LEU A 87 16.13 -4.02 -10.48
CA LEU A 87 16.39 -4.05 -9.03
C LEU A 87 15.24 -4.64 -8.22
N PHE A 88 14.03 -4.68 -8.78
CA PHE A 88 12.83 -5.21 -8.13
C PHE A 88 12.68 -6.71 -8.30
N SER A 89 13.52 -7.36 -9.12
CA SER A 89 13.57 -8.82 -9.31
C SER A 89 14.04 -9.60 -8.07
N LYS A 90 13.76 -9.09 -6.86
CA LYS A 90 13.93 -9.85 -5.64
C LYS A 90 12.86 -10.92 -5.58
N ASN A 91 13.29 -12.17 -5.40
CA ASN A 91 12.44 -13.31 -5.18
C ASN A 91 11.44 -13.00 -4.06
N ILE A 92 10.17 -12.79 -4.42
CA ILE A 92 9.13 -12.38 -3.48
C ILE A 92 8.79 -13.59 -2.62
N MET A 93 9.20 -13.57 -1.35
CA MET A 93 8.98 -14.67 -0.42
C MET A 93 7.51 -14.79 0.04
N PHE A 94 6.72 -13.73 -0.13
CA PHE A 94 5.34 -13.65 0.35
C PHE A 94 4.41 -13.00 -0.68
N ASN A 95 3.18 -13.50 -0.82
CA ASN A 95 2.18 -12.79 -1.61
C ASN A 95 1.64 -11.59 -0.80
N TYR A 96 2.35 -10.46 -0.87
CA TYR A 96 2.04 -9.25 -0.11
C TYR A 96 0.68 -8.63 -0.46
N LEU A 97 0.20 -8.80 -1.71
CA LEU A 97 -1.12 -8.32 -2.13
C LEU A 97 -2.24 -8.97 -1.32
N LYS A 98 -2.12 -10.27 -0.99
CA LYS A 98 -3.10 -10.99 -0.17
C LYS A 98 -3.21 -10.49 1.27
N PHE A 99 -2.22 -9.74 1.75
CA PHE A 99 -2.23 -9.19 3.10
C PHE A 99 -2.87 -7.82 3.19
N LEU A 100 -3.05 -7.11 2.06
CA LEU A 100 -3.68 -5.79 2.05
C LEU A 100 -5.16 -5.92 2.47
N ARG A 101 -5.51 -5.37 3.64
CA ARG A 101 -6.89 -5.38 4.18
C ARG A 101 -7.46 -4.00 4.45
N TYR A 102 -6.65 -2.96 4.51
CA TYR A 102 -7.09 -1.59 4.72
C TYR A 102 -6.51 -0.71 3.62
N LEU A 103 -7.37 -0.01 2.90
CA LEU A 103 -6.96 0.96 1.88
C LEU A 103 -7.63 2.30 2.15
N ASN A 104 -6.82 3.31 2.45
CA ASN A 104 -7.24 4.71 2.44
C ASN A 104 -6.73 5.35 1.15
N ILE A 105 -7.63 5.88 0.33
CA ILE A 105 -7.30 6.39 -1.01
C ILE A 105 -6.41 7.64 -0.93
N GLU A 106 -6.64 8.54 0.03
CA GLU A 106 -5.81 9.73 0.23
C GLU A 106 -4.37 9.32 0.61
N LYS A 107 -4.22 8.41 1.56
CA LYS A 107 -2.90 7.88 1.97
C LYS A 107 -2.21 7.07 0.87
N PHE A 108 -2.99 6.34 0.07
CA PHE A 108 -2.49 5.62 -1.09
C PHE A 108 -1.85 6.59 -2.08
N ILE A 109 -2.59 7.64 -2.46
CA ILE A 109 -2.10 8.66 -3.38
C ILE A 109 -0.88 9.38 -2.81
N SER A 110 -0.95 9.84 -1.56
CA SER A 110 0.16 10.56 -0.93
C SER A 110 1.43 9.72 -0.80
N SER A 111 1.29 8.41 -0.56
CA SER A 111 2.44 7.49 -0.50
C SER A 111 3.10 7.33 -1.87
N VAL A 112 2.32 7.26 -2.94
CA VAL A 112 2.84 7.19 -4.31
C VAL A 112 3.52 8.49 -4.70
N GLU A 113 2.94 9.64 -4.35
CA GLU A 113 3.55 10.95 -4.59
C GLU A 113 4.89 11.10 -3.86
N GLN A 114 4.96 10.68 -2.60
CA GLN A 114 6.20 10.76 -1.84
C GLN A 114 7.26 9.79 -2.39
N TRP A 115 6.87 8.58 -2.79
CA TRP A 115 7.77 7.65 -3.45
C TRP A 115 8.31 8.20 -4.77
N LEU A 116 7.46 8.83 -5.59
CA LEU A 116 7.89 9.50 -6.82
C LEU A 116 8.88 10.62 -6.54
N ALA A 117 8.66 11.40 -5.47
CA ALA A 117 9.60 12.44 -5.04
C ALA A 117 10.93 11.87 -4.56
N ASP A 118 10.91 10.75 -3.83
CA ASP A 118 12.12 10.06 -3.38
C ASP A 118 12.94 9.53 -4.56
N VAL A 119 12.29 8.85 -5.51
CA VAL A 119 12.93 8.37 -6.75
C VAL A 119 13.46 9.53 -7.58
N ALA A 120 12.70 10.62 -7.66
CA ALA A 120 13.11 11.85 -8.34
C ALA A 120 14.39 12.45 -7.75
N SER A 121 14.51 12.46 -6.41
CA SER A 121 15.68 13.03 -5.74
C SER A 121 16.98 12.24 -5.98
N ILE A 122 16.87 10.94 -6.27
CA ILE A 122 18.01 10.05 -6.50
C ILE A 122 18.52 10.14 -7.95
N ASN A 123 17.62 10.34 -8.90
CA ASN A 123 17.96 10.41 -10.31
C ASN A 123 18.37 11.83 -10.73
N THR A 124 19.62 12.00 -11.15
CA THR A 124 20.22 13.30 -11.50
C THR A 124 19.84 13.83 -12.89
N LYS A 125 19.18 13.03 -13.73
CA LYS A 125 18.59 13.50 -14.99
C LYS A 125 17.25 14.16 -14.68
N SER A 126 17.00 15.35 -15.24
CA SER A 126 15.69 16.03 -15.20
C SER A 126 14.60 15.06 -15.63
N LEU A 127 13.84 14.54 -14.66
CA LEU A 127 12.92 13.40 -14.81
C LEU A 127 11.74 13.67 -15.74
N TYR A 128 11.45 14.95 -15.96
CA TYR A 128 10.27 15.42 -16.66
C TYR A 128 10.70 16.57 -17.56
N ASN A 129 10.32 16.53 -18.84
CA ASN A 129 10.56 17.64 -19.75
C ASN A 129 9.54 18.77 -19.51
N SER A 130 8.42 18.45 -18.83
CA SER A 130 7.36 19.39 -18.44
C SER A 130 6.63 18.95 -17.17
N GLU A 131 5.87 19.88 -16.55
CA GLU A 131 4.94 19.55 -15.46
C GLU A 131 3.88 18.51 -15.89
N GLN A 132 3.54 18.48 -17.18
CA GLN A 132 2.58 17.53 -17.73
C GLN A 132 3.14 16.11 -17.73
N ASP A 133 4.42 15.92 -18.10
CA ASP A 133 5.05 14.60 -18.09
C ASP A 133 5.05 13.98 -16.69
N PHE A 134 5.24 14.82 -15.66
CA PHE A 134 5.15 14.37 -14.27
C PHE A 134 3.74 13.92 -13.90
N LYS A 135 2.71 14.70 -14.30
CA LYS A 135 1.31 14.34 -14.06
C LYS A 135 0.94 13.04 -14.76
N ASP A 136 1.36 12.88 -16.01
CA ASP A 136 1.07 11.68 -16.81
C ASP A 136 1.76 10.44 -16.21
N PHE A 137 3.03 10.57 -15.82
CA PHE A 137 3.76 9.48 -15.15
C PHE A 137 3.14 9.12 -13.79
N ARG A 138 2.80 10.14 -12.99
CA ARG A 138 2.09 9.96 -11.71
C ARG A 138 0.79 9.19 -11.91
N SER A 139 -0.04 9.62 -12.87
CA SER A 139 -1.29 8.94 -13.20
C SER A 139 -1.05 7.51 -13.66
N LEU A 140 -0.03 7.27 -14.49
CA LEU A 140 0.34 5.92 -14.95
C LEU A 140 0.70 5.00 -13.77
N VAL A 141 1.51 5.45 -12.81
CA VAL A 141 1.87 4.66 -11.62
C VAL A 141 0.64 4.37 -10.74
N LEU A 142 -0.17 5.39 -10.45
CA LEU A 142 -1.38 5.25 -9.64
C LEU A 142 -2.36 4.25 -10.25
N MET A 143 -2.66 4.40 -11.54
CA MET A 143 -3.56 3.52 -12.29
C MET A 143 -3.02 2.10 -12.35
N SER A 144 -1.72 1.93 -12.55
CA SER A 144 -1.09 0.61 -12.62
C SER A 144 -1.18 -0.13 -11.28
N LEU A 145 -0.84 0.54 -10.17
CA LEU A 145 -0.97 -0.06 -8.83
C LEU A 145 -2.41 -0.42 -8.50
N PHE A 146 -3.35 0.47 -8.82
CA PHE A 146 -4.76 0.21 -8.54
C PHE A 146 -5.30 -0.97 -9.36
N LYS A 147 -4.90 -1.06 -10.63
CA LYS A 147 -5.22 -2.18 -11.50
C LYS A 147 -4.67 -3.51 -10.97
N ILE A 148 -3.46 -3.54 -10.41
CA ILE A 148 -2.93 -4.73 -9.72
C ILE A 148 -3.87 -5.19 -8.61
N PHE A 149 -4.39 -4.26 -7.81
CA PHE A 149 -5.29 -4.62 -6.70
C PHE A 149 -6.61 -5.23 -7.20
N ILE A 150 -7.14 -4.73 -8.32
CA ILE A 150 -8.33 -5.28 -8.97
C ILE A 150 -8.04 -6.67 -9.55
N GLU A 151 -6.99 -6.80 -10.37
CA GLU A 151 -6.65 -8.04 -11.07
C GLU A 151 -6.26 -9.19 -10.11
N ASN A 152 -5.71 -8.85 -8.95
CA ASN A 152 -5.34 -9.82 -7.91
C ASN A 152 -6.46 -10.05 -6.88
N GLU A 153 -7.65 -9.50 -7.11
CA GLU A 153 -8.83 -9.66 -6.25
C GLU A 153 -8.52 -9.39 -4.77
N VAL A 154 -7.85 -8.27 -4.49
CA VAL A 154 -7.48 -7.90 -3.12
C VAL A 154 -8.73 -7.85 -2.25
N ASN A 155 -8.68 -8.58 -1.13
CA ASN A 155 -9.81 -8.74 -0.22
C ASN A 155 -9.72 -7.74 0.94
N LEU A 156 -10.21 -6.52 0.70
CA LEU A 156 -10.20 -5.43 1.68
C LEU A 156 -11.24 -5.65 2.80
N ASP A 157 -10.83 -5.49 4.05
CA ASP A 157 -11.75 -5.35 5.20
C ASP A 157 -12.27 -3.91 5.33
N THR A 158 -11.48 -2.92 4.91
CA THR A 158 -11.82 -1.50 5.02
C THR A 158 -11.34 -0.72 3.81
N LEU A 159 -12.25 0.05 3.21
CA LEU A 159 -11.96 1.04 2.18
C LEU A 159 -12.36 2.41 2.71
N GLU A 160 -11.42 3.35 2.72
CA GLU A 160 -11.63 4.72 3.17
C GLU A 160 -11.39 5.68 2.01
N ILE A 161 -12.43 6.44 1.68
CA ILE A 161 -12.44 7.38 0.57
C ILE A 161 -12.73 8.76 1.14
N LYS A 162 -11.82 9.69 0.90
CA LYS A 162 -12.04 11.10 1.15
C LYS A 162 -12.27 11.82 -0.17
N THR A 163 -13.45 12.38 -0.34
CA THR A 163 -13.80 13.23 -1.47
C THR A 163 -13.57 14.67 -1.03
N SER A 164 -12.39 15.20 -1.32
CA SER A 164 -12.16 16.64 -1.28
C SER A 164 -12.49 17.24 -2.65
N SER A 165 -12.83 18.52 -2.69
CA SER A 165 -13.16 19.25 -3.93
C SER A 165 -11.98 19.40 -4.91
N THR A 166 -10.80 18.86 -4.59
CA THR A 166 -9.62 18.90 -5.47
C THR A 166 -9.58 17.63 -6.31
N ASN A 167 -9.81 17.79 -7.62
CA ASN A 167 -9.97 16.77 -8.68
C ASN A 167 -8.92 15.64 -8.81
N TYR A 168 -7.92 15.50 -7.92
CA TYR A 168 -6.85 14.51 -8.05
C TYR A 168 -7.28 13.05 -7.82
N ASN A 169 -8.50 12.84 -7.29
CA ASN A 169 -9.04 11.53 -6.97
C ASN A 169 -9.95 10.97 -8.08
N SER A 170 -10.30 11.75 -9.11
CA SER A 170 -11.36 11.40 -10.07
C SER A 170 -11.15 10.04 -10.72
N ASP A 171 -9.93 9.77 -11.18
CA ASP A 171 -9.65 8.60 -12.01
C ASP A 171 -9.66 7.31 -11.19
N ILE A 172 -9.10 7.34 -9.98
CA ILE A 172 -9.14 6.20 -9.05
C ILE A 172 -10.58 5.93 -8.60
N LEU A 173 -11.35 6.98 -8.30
CA LEU A 173 -12.76 6.84 -7.95
C LEU A 173 -13.57 6.27 -9.10
N GLU A 174 -13.33 6.73 -10.33
CA GLU A 174 -13.98 6.19 -11.52
C GLU A 174 -13.64 4.70 -11.72
N LEU A 175 -12.38 4.31 -11.51
CA LEU A 175 -11.99 2.89 -11.53
C LEU A 175 -12.68 2.08 -10.44
N ILE A 176 -12.78 2.58 -9.21
CA ILE A 176 -13.52 1.91 -8.12
C ILE A 176 -14.98 1.69 -8.54
N LEU A 177 -15.62 2.73 -9.07
CA LEU A 177 -17.03 2.68 -9.48
C LEU A 177 -17.26 1.70 -10.64
N LYS A 178 -16.32 1.62 -11.58
CA LYS A 178 -16.37 0.68 -12.71
C LYS A 178 -16.12 -0.77 -12.31
N ASN A 179 -15.41 -1.01 -11.21
CA ASN A 179 -15.01 -2.34 -10.76
C ASN A 179 -15.75 -2.71 -9.47
N GLN A 180 -17.05 -3.02 -9.57
CA GLN A 180 -17.87 -3.38 -8.40
C GLN A 180 -17.32 -4.61 -7.64
N ASN A 181 -16.65 -5.53 -8.34
CA ASN A 181 -15.94 -6.66 -7.73
C ASN A 181 -14.74 -6.22 -6.87
N PHE A 182 -14.26 -4.99 -6.96
CA PHE A 182 -13.23 -4.51 -6.04
C PHE A 182 -13.81 -4.21 -4.65
N ILE A 183 -15.06 -3.76 -4.59
CA ILE A 183 -15.72 -3.33 -3.35
C ILE A 183 -16.63 -4.41 -2.73
N HIS A 184 -16.94 -5.50 -3.44
CA HIS A 184 -17.93 -6.49 -3.00
C HIS A 184 -17.64 -7.14 -1.63
N ASN A 185 -16.37 -7.30 -1.26
CA ASN A 185 -15.96 -7.90 0.03
C ASN A 185 -15.61 -6.88 1.10
N VAL A 186 -15.73 -5.58 0.81
CA VAL A 186 -15.40 -4.52 1.76
C VAL A 186 -16.39 -4.54 2.91
N LYS A 187 -15.92 -4.88 4.11
CA LYS A 187 -16.75 -4.90 5.32
C LYS A 187 -17.06 -3.50 5.85
N ASN A 188 -16.12 -2.57 5.68
CA ASN A 188 -16.23 -1.20 6.18
C ASN A 188 -15.89 -0.21 5.07
N LEU A 189 -16.91 0.46 4.52
CA LEU A 189 -16.71 1.60 3.64
C LEU A 189 -16.82 2.89 4.45
N LYS A 190 -15.75 3.68 4.49
CA LYS A 190 -15.71 4.99 5.15
C LYS A 190 -15.67 6.07 4.08
N LEU A 191 -16.68 6.92 4.03
CA LEU A 191 -16.74 8.06 3.12
C LEU A 191 -16.61 9.35 3.93
N HIS A 192 -15.64 10.18 3.56
CA HIS A 192 -15.43 11.51 4.13
C HIS A 192 -15.68 12.55 3.04
N ILE A 193 -16.77 13.29 3.16
CA ILE A 193 -17.14 14.35 2.24
C ILE A 193 -16.71 15.67 2.91
N ASP A 194 -15.70 16.33 2.35
CA ASP A 194 -15.36 17.70 2.76
C ASP A 194 -16.36 18.65 2.08
N ASP A 195 -17.43 19.00 2.80
CA ASP A 195 -18.33 20.09 2.40
C ASP A 195 -17.59 21.41 2.61
N ASN A 196 -17.04 21.98 1.55
CA ASN A 196 -16.46 23.33 1.54
C ASN A 196 -17.52 24.45 1.66
N ASN A 197 -18.68 24.17 2.28
CA ASN A 197 -19.62 25.19 2.71
C ASN A 197 -19.35 25.45 4.20
N ASP A 198 -18.67 26.56 4.46
CA ASP A 198 -18.36 27.06 5.80
C ASP A 198 -19.55 26.97 6.78
N CYS A 199 -19.20 26.63 8.02
CA CYS A 199 -20.02 26.65 9.25
C CYS A 199 -20.94 25.45 9.55
N ALA A 200 -20.37 24.24 9.67
CA ALA A 200 -20.58 23.32 10.81
C ALA A 200 -19.87 21.98 10.54
N ASN A 201 -18.94 21.59 11.43
CA ASN A 201 -18.35 20.26 11.43
C ASN A 201 -19.45 19.20 11.64
N ASN A 202 -19.94 18.60 10.56
CA ASN A 202 -20.76 17.39 10.61
C ASN A 202 -20.15 16.34 9.67
N TYR A 203 -19.37 15.43 10.26
CA TYR A 203 -18.90 14.23 9.58
C TYR A 203 -20.07 13.26 9.43
N THR A 204 -20.54 13.05 8.20
CA THR A 204 -21.57 12.03 7.91
C THR A 204 -20.88 10.75 7.43
N SER A 205 -20.68 9.79 8.34
CA SER A 205 -20.27 8.43 7.93
C SER A 205 -21.48 7.71 7.35
N LEU A 206 -21.57 7.63 6.02
CA LEU A 206 -22.58 6.81 5.35
C LEU A 206 -22.09 5.36 5.32
N TYR A 207 -22.69 4.50 6.14
CA TYR A 207 -22.58 3.05 6.00
C TYR A 207 -23.57 2.62 4.91
N LEU A 208 -23.08 2.09 3.79
CA LEU A 208 -23.91 1.36 2.83
C LEU A 208 -24.09 -0.06 3.36
N SER A 209 -25.34 -0.47 3.56
CA SER A 209 -25.78 -1.80 4.00
C SER A 209 -25.79 -2.81 2.85
#